data_AF-A0A1C5RFA1-F1
#
_entry.id   AF-A0A1C5RFA1-F1
#
_cell.length_a   1.000
_cell.length_b   1.000
_cell.length_c   1.000
_cell.angle_alpha   90.00
_cell.angle_beta   90.00
_cell.angle_gamma   90.00
#
_symmetry.space_group_name_H-M   'P 1'
#
loop_
_entity.id
_entity.type
_entity.pdbx_description
1 polymer ?
#
loop_
_entity_poly.entity_id
_entity_poly.type
_entity_poly.pdbx_seq_one_letter_code
_entity_poly.pdbx_strand_id
1 'polypeptide(L)'
;MVNKENTNVTGLESSTNFEQDERSIVKALLEAADYRTSNEGSTRTINVKNANGKVLFSFTIRGLSQSEIQAAAKKATKQIPNPAGPKYPKISGERSTTEYHNNLIYTATVDEDKKKIWGNTEIKQKFNIFDETDCVDILINAGTKSKIVEEVLKLSGFDGEDVVDEEDYIKN
;
A
#
# COMPACT_ATOMS: atom_id res chain seq x y z
N MET A 1 58.77 -12.05 46.23
CA MET A 1 58.10 -13.16 45.56
C MET A 1 56.65 -12.79 45.36
N VAL A 2 56.21 -12.92 44.10
CA VAL A 2 54.92 -12.54 43.52
C VAL A 2 53.86 -13.62 43.80
N ASN A 3 52.57 -13.25 43.75
CA ASN A 3 51.33 -13.99 43.39
C ASN A 3 50.24 -13.95 44.47
N LYS A 4 48.95 -13.75 44.17
CA LYS A 4 48.26 -13.43 42.90
C LYS A 4 46.84 -12.96 43.28
N GLU A 5 46.34 -11.98 42.54
CA GLU A 5 44.93 -11.61 42.47
C GLU A 5 44.06 -12.82 42.09
N ASN A 6 42.86 -12.89 42.68
CA ASN A 6 41.72 -13.56 42.07
C ASN A 6 40.61 -12.50 41.87
N THR A 7 40.72 -11.75 40.78
CA THR A 7 39.61 -10.98 40.21
C THR A 7 38.68 -11.96 39.49
N ASN A 8 37.50 -12.17 40.07
CA ASN A 8 36.42 -12.90 39.42
C ASN A 8 35.65 -11.90 38.55
N VAL A 9 35.86 -11.94 37.24
CA VAL A 9 35.11 -11.17 36.25
C VAL A 9 34.13 -12.14 35.58
N THR A 10 32.87 -12.13 36.00
CA THR A 10 31.81 -12.87 35.31
C THR A 10 30.93 -11.89 34.54
N GLY A 11 31.33 -11.64 33.30
CA GLY A 11 30.54 -10.95 32.29
C GLY A 11 29.38 -11.82 31.78
N LEU A 12 28.31 -11.91 32.58
CA LEU A 12 27.06 -12.58 32.18
C LEU A 12 25.85 -11.64 32.15
N GLU A 13 26.03 -10.35 32.43
CA GLU A 13 24.91 -9.39 32.50
C GLU A 13 24.71 -8.58 31.21
N SER A 14 25.57 -8.77 30.21
CA SER A 14 25.56 -8.00 28.95
C SER A 14 24.71 -8.63 27.85
N SER A 15 24.46 -9.94 27.92
CA SER A 15 23.77 -10.71 26.86
C SER A 15 22.27 -10.45 26.84
N THR A 16 21.64 -10.40 28.03
CA THR A 16 20.19 -10.26 28.19
C THR A 16 19.67 -8.91 27.69
N ASN A 17 20.42 -7.83 27.93
CA ASN A 17 20.05 -6.49 27.47
C ASN A 17 20.14 -6.38 25.94
N PHE A 18 21.17 -6.96 25.31
CA PHE A 18 21.32 -6.95 23.86
C PHE A 18 20.23 -7.78 23.17
N GLU A 19 19.95 -8.98 23.66
CA GLU A 19 18.88 -9.83 23.10
C GLU A 19 17.47 -9.22 23.30
N GLN A 20 17.25 -8.50 24.41
CA GLN A 20 15.99 -7.79 24.67
C GLN A 20 15.84 -6.56 23.77
N ASP A 21 16.92 -5.81 23.56
CA ASP A 21 16.97 -4.65 22.67
C ASP A 21 16.81 -5.07 21.19
N GLU A 22 17.44 -6.17 20.77
CA GLU A 22 17.22 -6.77 19.45
C GLU A 22 15.78 -7.29 19.25
N ARG A 23 15.15 -7.89 20.27
CA ARG A 23 13.73 -8.25 20.17
C ARG A 23 12.84 -7.02 20.07
N SER A 24 13.22 -5.93 20.75
CA SER A 24 12.50 -4.64 20.68
C SER A 24 12.60 -4.02 19.29
N ILE A 25 13.81 -4.00 18.69
CA ILE A 25 14.00 -3.45 17.33
C ILE A 25 13.30 -4.31 16.28
N VAL A 26 13.36 -5.64 16.39
CA VAL A 26 12.65 -6.53 15.45
C VAL A 26 11.15 -6.30 15.54
N LYS A 27 10.59 -6.11 16.74
CA LYS A 27 9.17 -5.78 16.91
C LYS A 27 8.82 -4.46 16.21
N ALA A 28 9.62 -3.42 16.41
CA ALA A 28 9.40 -2.12 15.76
C ALA A 28 9.52 -2.22 14.22
N LEU A 29 10.47 -3.00 13.70
CA LEU A 29 10.63 -3.22 12.26
C LEU A 29 9.46 -4.00 11.65
N LEU A 30 8.92 -4.99 12.37
CA LEU A 30 7.73 -5.73 11.94
C LEU A 30 6.49 -4.83 11.93
N GLU A 31 6.31 -4.00 12.97
CA GLU A 31 5.23 -3.02 13.04
C GLU A 31 5.32 -1.98 11.91
N ALA A 32 6.53 -1.52 11.58
CA ALA A 32 6.78 -0.64 10.44
C ALA A 32 6.49 -1.30 9.07
N ALA A 33 6.51 -2.63 8.98
CA ALA A 33 6.16 -3.36 7.75
C ALA A 33 4.65 -3.69 7.66
N ASP A 34 3.94 -3.63 8.78
CA ASP A 34 2.55 -4.07 8.89
C ASP A 34 1.53 -3.13 8.21
N TYR A 35 1.91 -1.92 7.78
CA TYR A 35 1.00 -1.11 6.94
C TYR A 35 0.60 -1.80 5.63
N ARG A 36 1.39 -2.79 5.19
CA ARG A 36 1.12 -3.61 4.00
C ARG A 36 0.06 -4.68 4.26
N THR A 37 -0.17 -5.03 5.52
CA THR A 37 -1.09 -6.09 5.94
C THR A 37 -2.46 -5.49 6.28
N SER A 38 -3.53 -6.27 6.10
CA SER A 38 -4.92 -5.83 6.31
C SER A 38 -5.32 -5.87 7.79
N ASN A 39 -4.47 -5.35 8.68
CA ASN A 39 -4.71 -5.35 10.13
C ASN A 39 -5.61 -4.17 10.56
N GLU A 40 -6.20 -4.28 11.76
CA GLU A 40 -7.26 -3.39 12.30
C GLU A 40 -6.85 -1.91 12.52
N GLY A 41 -5.60 -1.52 12.25
CA GLY A 41 -5.12 -0.13 12.31
C GLY A 41 -4.75 0.50 10.95
N SER A 42 -4.64 -0.32 9.89
CA SER A 42 -4.07 0.11 8.59
C SER A 42 -5.08 0.06 7.44
N THR A 43 -6.35 -0.16 7.77
CA THR A 43 -7.44 -0.31 6.81
C THR A 43 -8.56 0.71 7.06
N ARG A 44 -9.32 1.03 6.01
CA ARG A 44 -10.46 1.94 6.07
C ARG A 44 -11.64 1.35 5.30
N THR A 45 -12.82 1.36 5.90
CA THR A 45 -14.05 0.95 5.22
C THR A 45 -14.64 2.11 4.42
N ILE A 46 -14.78 1.89 3.13
CA ILE A 46 -15.41 2.80 2.17
C ILE A 46 -16.87 2.41 1.97
N ASN A 47 -17.77 3.38 2.11
CA ASN A 47 -19.19 3.21 1.85
C ASN A 47 -19.57 3.87 0.51
N VAL A 48 -19.89 3.06 -0.49
CA VAL A 48 -20.34 3.57 -1.80
C VAL A 48 -21.83 3.90 -1.71
N LYS A 49 -22.16 5.18 -1.89
CA LYS A 49 -23.53 5.69 -1.83
C LYS A 49 -24.05 6.05 -3.21
N ASN A 50 -25.36 5.89 -3.43
CA ASN A 50 -26.03 6.41 -4.62
C ASN A 50 -26.25 7.93 -4.51
N ALA A 51 -26.79 8.54 -5.58
CA ALA A 51 -27.12 9.96 -5.63
C ALA A 51 -28.11 10.42 -4.52
N ASN A 52 -28.91 9.50 -3.98
CA ASN A 52 -29.86 9.75 -2.89
C ASN A 52 -29.26 9.53 -1.49
N GLY A 53 -27.96 9.24 -1.40
CA GLY A 53 -27.25 9.00 -0.12
C GLY A 53 -27.42 7.59 0.46
N LYS A 54 -28.16 6.68 -0.20
CA LYS A 54 -28.30 5.28 0.23
C LYS A 54 -27.00 4.53 -0.04
N VAL A 55 -26.46 3.87 0.99
CA VAL A 55 -25.32 2.97 0.85
C VAL A 55 -25.74 1.77 0.00
N LEU A 56 -25.02 1.56 -1.11
CA LEU A 56 -25.24 0.44 -2.02
C LEU A 56 -24.41 -0.77 -1.57
N PHE A 57 -23.13 -0.54 -1.30
CA PHE A 57 -22.20 -1.55 -0.80
C PHE A 57 -21.04 -0.86 -0.09
N SER A 58 -20.27 -1.64 0.65
CA SER A 58 -19.07 -1.20 1.34
C SER A 58 -17.92 -2.17 1.07
N PHE A 59 -16.70 -1.65 1.11
CA PHE A 59 -15.49 -2.44 0.97
C PHE A 59 -14.35 -1.81 1.76
N THR A 60 -13.34 -2.60 2.07
CA THR A 60 -12.21 -2.19 2.89
C THR A 60 -10.98 -1.98 2.02
N ILE A 61 -10.31 -0.84 2.23
CA ILE A 61 -9.06 -0.49 1.58
C ILE A 61 -7.92 -0.45 2.58
N ARG A 62 -6.69 -0.66 2.11
CA ARG A 62 -5.43 -0.48 2.86
C ARG A 62 -4.51 0.51 2.17
N GLY A 63 -3.49 0.96 2.89
CA GLY A 63 -2.35 1.66 2.30
C GLY A 63 -1.62 0.80 1.26
N LEU A 64 -1.01 1.47 0.29
CA LEU A 64 -0.19 0.87 -0.75
C LEU A 64 1.27 1.25 -0.55
N SER A 65 2.15 0.30 -0.82
CA SER A 65 3.57 0.58 -0.93
C SER A 65 3.89 1.37 -2.21
N GLN A 66 5.03 2.07 -2.22
CA GLN A 66 5.48 2.82 -3.39
C GLN A 66 5.59 1.93 -4.65
N SER A 67 6.02 0.68 -4.51
CA SER A 67 6.12 -0.28 -5.62
C SER A 67 4.75 -0.66 -6.19
N GLU A 68 3.72 -0.79 -5.36
CA GLU A 68 2.35 -1.05 -5.79
C GLU A 68 1.76 0.15 -6.54
N ILE A 69 1.99 1.38 -6.04
CA ILE A 69 1.58 2.62 -6.71
C ILE A 69 2.27 2.74 -8.08
N GLN A 70 3.58 2.46 -8.15
CA GLN A 70 4.31 2.44 -9.42
C GLN A 70 3.85 1.32 -10.36
N ALA A 71 3.47 0.16 -9.85
CA ALA A 71 2.93 -0.93 -10.66
C ALA A 71 1.56 -0.54 -11.26
N ALA A 72 0.69 0.09 -10.47
CA ALA A 72 -0.58 0.64 -10.95
C ALA A 72 -0.35 1.73 -12.02
N ALA A 73 0.64 2.59 -11.82
CA ALA A 73 1.07 3.60 -12.79
C ALA A 73 1.47 2.99 -14.13
N LYS A 74 2.32 1.95 -14.07
CA LYS A 74 2.86 1.28 -15.24
C LYS A 74 1.77 0.54 -16.02
N LYS A 75 0.84 -0.13 -15.34
CA LYS A 75 -0.31 -0.82 -15.97
C LYS A 75 -1.20 0.15 -16.73
N ALA A 76 -1.40 1.35 -16.19
CA ALA A 76 -2.20 2.40 -16.81
C ALA A 76 -1.46 3.16 -17.93
N THR A 77 -0.19 2.85 -18.19
CA THR A 77 0.63 3.54 -19.20
C THR A 77 0.75 2.67 -20.44
N LYS A 78 0.22 3.16 -21.57
CA LYS A 78 0.29 2.43 -22.84
C LYS A 78 1.74 2.34 -23.33
N GLN A 79 2.13 1.18 -23.84
CA GLN A 79 3.44 0.98 -24.46
C GLN A 79 3.30 1.19 -25.97
N ILE A 80 3.86 2.27 -26.49
CA ILE A 80 3.78 2.61 -27.91
C ILE A 80 5.02 2.11 -28.67
N PRO A 81 4.88 1.74 -29.95
CA PRO A 81 6.03 1.39 -30.79
C PRO A 81 7.04 2.53 -30.82
N ASN A 82 8.33 2.17 -30.86
CA ASN A 82 9.37 3.18 -30.94
C ASN A 82 9.34 3.83 -32.34
N PRO A 83 9.28 5.17 -32.44
CA PRO A 83 9.31 5.86 -33.72
C PRO A 83 10.62 5.64 -34.49
N ALA A 84 11.72 5.28 -33.80
CA ALA A 84 13.00 4.91 -34.43
C ALA A 84 12.98 3.51 -35.10
N GLY A 85 11.89 2.75 -34.94
CA GLY A 85 11.65 1.49 -35.64
C GLY A 85 11.40 0.29 -34.71
N PRO A 86 10.85 -0.81 -35.25
CA PRO A 86 10.37 -1.97 -34.47
C PRO A 86 11.47 -2.78 -33.78
N LYS A 87 12.75 -2.53 -34.11
CA LYS A 87 13.92 -3.15 -33.50
C LYS A 87 14.29 -2.56 -32.13
N TYR A 88 13.70 -1.42 -31.76
CA TYR A 88 13.97 -0.74 -30.50
C TYR A 88 12.89 -1.07 -29.45
N PRO A 89 13.23 -1.00 -28.14
CA PRO A 89 12.25 -1.17 -27.08
C PRO A 89 11.09 -0.18 -27.24
N LYS A 90 9.88 -0.66 -26.93
CA LYS A 90 8.68 0.17 -26.83
C LYS A 90 8.91 1.28 -25.81
N ILE A 91 8.31 2.44 -26.06
CA ILE A 91 8.40 3.59 -25.17
C ILE A 91 7.07 3.78 -24.44
N SER A 92 7.13 4.40 -23.26
CA SER A 92 5.94 4.80 -22.51
C SER A 92 5.21 5.91 -23.28
N GLY A 93 3.95 5.65 -23.63
CA GLY A 93 3.03 6.61 -24.22
C GLY A 93 2.16 7.28 -23.16
N GLU A 94 0.93 7.63 -23.55
CA GLU A 94 -0.04 8.27 -22.65
C GLU A 94 -0.48 7.33 -21.51
N ARG A 95 -0.62 7.92 -20.33
CA ARG A 95 -1.14 7.26 -19.13
C ARG A 95 -2.61 7.58 -18.96
N SER A 96 -3.44 6.55 -18.87
CA SER A 96 -4.85 6.69 -18.58
C SER A 96 -5.08 6.96 -17.10
N THR A 97 -5.59 8.14 -16.75
CA THR A 97 -5.99 8.46 -15.38
C THR A 97 -7.06 7.50 -14.87
N THR A 98 -8.00 7.11 -15.73
CA THR A 98 -9.08 6.17 -15.40
C THR A 98 -8.51 4.80 -15.02
N GLU A 99 -7.66 4.22 -15.87
CA GLU A 99 -7.03 2.93 -15.57
C GLU A 99 -6.14 3.03 -14.34
N TYR A 100 -5.45 4.15 -14.15
CA TYR A 100 -4.61 4.34 -12.96
C TYR A 100 -5.45 4.33 -11.68
N HIS A 101 -6.57 5.05 -11.65
CA HIS A 101 -7.47 5.07 -10.49
C HIS A 101 -8.10 3.69 -10.25
N ASN A 102 -8.54 3.00 -11.31
CA ASN A 102 -9.10 1.66 -11.19
C ASN A 102 -8.06 0.67 -10.61
N ASN A 103 -6.83 0.72 -11.12
CA ASN A 103 -5.73 -0.10 -10.63
C ASN A 103 -5.37 0.20 -9.16
N LEU A 104 -5.36 1.47 -8.75
CA LEU A 104 -5.11 1.84 -7.35
C LEU A 104 -6.18 1.29 -6.42
N ILE A 105 -7.46 1.54 -6.72
CA ILE A 105 -8.58 1.09 -5.88
C ILE A 105 -8.62 -0.43 -5.80
N TYR A 106 -8.47 -1.10 -6.94
CA TYR A 106 -8.43 -2.57 -6.97
C TYR A 106 -7.27 -3.09 -6.11
N THR A 107 -6.05 -2.58 -6.30
CA THR A 107 -4.87 -3.04 -5.55
C THR A 107 -5.02 -2.79 -4.04
N ALA A 108 -5.57 -1.64 -3.67
CA ALA A 108 -5.79 -1.23 -2.28
C ALA A 108 -6.93 -1.98 -1.59
N THR A 109 -7.87 -2.55 -2.35
CA THR A 109 -8.96 -3.34 -1.75
C THR A 109 -8.40 -4.61 -1.10
N VAL A 110 -8.91 -4.97 0.08
CA VAL A 110 -8.51 -6.22 0.75
C VAL A 110 -8.96 -7.44 -0.06
N ASP A 111 -8.21 -8.55 0.03
CA ASP A 111 -8.42 -9.69 -0.87
C ASP A 111 -9.79 -10.37 -0.72
N GLU A 112 -10.38 -10.30 0.48
CA GLU A 112 -11.75 -10.78 0.73
C GLU A 112 -12.78 -9.99 -0.08
N ASP A 113 -12.72 -8.67 -0.01
CA ASP A 113 -13.63 -7.78 -0.75
C ASP A 113 -13.35 -7.78 -2.25
N LYS A 114 -12.08 -7.96 -2.66
CA LYS A 114 -11.74 -8.14 -4.09
C LYS A 114 -12.53 -9.29 -4.69
N LYS A 115 -12.50 -10.46 -4.06
CA LYS A 115 -13.20 -11.66 -4.57
C LYS A 115 -14.72 -11.50 -4.53
N LYS A 116 -15.23 -10.91 -3.44
CA LYS A 116 -16.66 -10.74 -3.22
C LYS A 116 -17.31 -9.72 -4.16
N ILE A 117 -16.61 -8.63 -4.46
CA ILE A 117 -17.16 -7.48 -5.18
C ILE A 117 -16.62 -7.43 -6.62
N TRP A 118 -15.30 -7.33 -6.80
CA TRP A 118 -14.69 -7.17 -8.12
C TRP A 118 -14.62 -8.50 -8.91
N GLY A 119 -14.41 -9.61 -8.20
CA GLY A 119 -14.40 -10.97 -8.74
C GLY A 119 -15.80 -11.62 -8.86
N ASN A 120 -16.87 -10.87 -8.59
CA ASN A 120 -18.22 -11.42 -8.60
C ASN A 120 -18.64 -11.86 -10.02
N THR A 121 -18.88 -13.16 -10.20
CA THR A 121 -19.16 -13.74 -11.52
C THR A 121 -20.47 -13.23 -12.12
N GLU A 122 -21.49 -12.95 -11.31
CA GLU A 122 -22.79 -12.43 -11.79
C GLU A 122 -22.63 -11.04 -12.38
N ILE A 123 -21.86 -10.16 -11.72
CA ILE A 123 -21.55 -8.83 -12.23
C ILE A 123 -20.72 -8.93 -13.51
N LYS A 124 -19.70 -9.79 -13.52
CA LYS A 124 -18.85 -9.99 -14.70
C LYS A 124 -19.64 -10.45 -15.91
N GLN A 125 -20.55 -11.40 -15.74
CA GLN A 125 -21.42 -11.88 -16.83
C GLN A 125 -22.42 -10.81 -17.27
N LYS A 126 -23.06 -10.12 -16.33
CA LYS A 126 -24.11 -9.14 -16.63
C LYS A 126 -23.60 -7.94 -17.43
N PHE A 127 -22.36 -7.50 -17.16
CA PHE A 127 -21.75 -6.35 -17.83
C PHE A 127 -20.69 -6.73 -18.86
N ASN A 128 -20.53 -8.04 -19.15
CA ASN A 128 -19.52 -8.57 -20.07
C ASN A 128 -18.09 -8.10 -19.74
N ILE A 129 -17.74 -8.17 -18.46
CA ILE A 129 -16.46 -7.73 -17.91
C ILE A 129 -15.48 -8.90 -17.84
N PHE A 130 -14.30 -8.71 -18.43
CA PHE A 130 -13.22 -9.71 -18.41
C PHE A 130 -12.24 -9.45 -17.27
N ASP A 131 -11.86 -8.18 -17.04
CA ASP A 131 -10.90 -7.76 -16.01
C ASP A 131 -11.63 -7.26 -14.75
N GLU A 132 -11.18 -7.67 -13.58
CA GLU A 132 -11.78 -7.24 -12.31
C GLU A 132 -11.57 -5.74 -12.03
N THR A 133 -10.56 -5.11 -12.65
CA THR A 133 -10.36 -3.66 -12.58
C THR A 133 -11.42 -2.86 -13.35
N ASP A 134 -12.02 -3.45 -14.40
CA ASP A 134 -13.13 -2.84 -15.13
C ASP A 134 -14.43 -2.84 -14.29
N CYS A 135 -14.58 -3.79 -13.36
CA CYS A 135 -15.69 -3.77 -12.39
C CYS A 135 -15.65 -2.49 -11.54
N VAL A 136 -14.46 -2.01 -11.17
CA VAL A 136 -14.30 -0.75 -10.43
C VAL A 136 -14.79 0.43 -11.27
N ASP A 137 -14.55 0.41 -12.59
CA ASP A 137 -14.96 1.48 -13.49
C ASP A 137 -16.48 1.61 -13.59
N ILE A 138 -17.16 0.49 -13.70
CA ILE A 138 -18.60 0.42 -13.92
C ILE A 138 -19.39 0.64 -12.61
N LEU A 139 -18.88 0.13 -11.50
CA LEU A 139 -19.58 0.17 -10.21
C LEU A 139 -19.40 1.48 -9.45
N ILE A 140 -18.35 2.26 -9.75
CA ILE A 140 -18.02 3.49 -9.03
C ILE A 140 -17.98 4.68 -10.01
N ASN A 141 -18.82 5.67 -9.75
CA ASN A 141 -18.82 6.92 -10.51
C ASN A 141 -17.49 7.69 -10.35
N ALA A 142 -17.20 8.57 -11.31
CA ALA A 142 -15.92 9.31 -11.35
C ALA A 142 -15.63 10.14 -10.07
N GLY A 143 -16.64 10.81 -9.51
CA GLY A 143 -16.45 11.65 -8.32
C GLY A 143 -16.15 10.84 -7.05
N THR A 144 -16.86 9.73 -6.85
CA THR A 144 -16.61 8.79 -5.75
C THR A 144 -15.25 8.13 -5.93
N LYS A 145 -14.87 7.78 -7.16
CA LYS A 145 -13.57 7.18 -7.48
C LYS A 145 -12.41 8.08 -7.07
N SER A 146 -12.44 9.36 -7.44
CA SER A 146 -11.39 10.32 -7.06
C SER A 146 -11.23 10.42 -5.54
N LYS A 147 -12.34 10.43 -4.78
CA LYS A 147 -12.29 10.46 -3.31
C LYS A 147 -11.69 9.20 -2.70
N ILE A 148 -12.00 8.03 -3.28
CA ILE A 148 -11.42 6.77 -2.81
C ILE A 148 -9.92 6.74 -3.09
N VAL A 149 -9.47 7.25 -4.24
CA VAL A 149 -8.04 7.35 -4.54
C VAL A 149 -7.32 8.25 -3.55
N GLU A 150 -7.89 9.40 -3.20
CA GLU A 150 -7.35 10.30 -2.17
C GLU A 150 -7.21 9.58 -0.82
N GLU A 151 -8.23 8.83 -0.41
CA GLU A 151 -8.19 8.02 0.81
C GLU A 151 -7.12 6.92 0.78
N VAL A 152 -6.95 6.25 -0.37
CA VAL A 152 -5.88 5.26 -0.57
C VAL A 152 -4.51 5.92 -0.42
N LEU A 153 -4.30 7.09 -1.04
CA LEU A 153 -3.03 7.82 -0.97
C LEU A 153 -2.74 8.32 0.45
N LYS A 154 -3.76 8.82 1.17
CA LYS A 154 -3.64 9.19 2.59
C LYS A 154 -3.22 8.02 3.46
N LEU A 155 -3.85 6.86 3.30
CA LEU A 155 -3.43 5.62 3.99
C LEU A 155 -2.02 5.14 3.61
N SER A 156 -1.48 5.64 2.50
CA SER A 156 -0.14 5.30 2.00
C SER A 156 0.93 6.32 2.41
N GLY A 157 0.61 7.30 3.28
CA GLY A 157 1.55 8.33 3.75
C GLY A 157 1.68 9.57 2.87
N PHE A 158 0.80 9.74 1.86
CA PHE A 158 0.85 10.91 0.96
C PHE A 158 0.07 12.12 1.47
N ASP A 159 -0.44 12.09 2.70
CA ASP A 159 -1.20 13.22 3.29
C ASP A 159 -0.31 14.33 3.86
N GLY A 160 1.01 14.12 3.87
CA GLY A 160 1.99 15.12 4.30
C GLY A 160 2.12 15.27 5.82
N GLU A 161 1.50 14.37 6.60
CA GLU A 161 1.63 14.33 8.06
C GLU A 161 2.71 13.34 8.53
N ASP A 162 3.46 12.72 7.61
CA ASP A 162 4.53 11.78 7.96
C ASP A 162 5.67 12.50 8.70
N VAL A 163 5.82 12.12 9.97
CA VAL A 163 6.79 12.63 10.93
C VAL A 163 8.16 12.05 10.61
N VAL A 164 8.87 12.67 9.68
CA VAL A 164 10.33 12.75 9.81
C VAL A 164 10.56 13.94 10.73
N ASP A 165 10.50 13.71 12.05
CA ASP A 165 10.97 14.69 13.01
C ASP A 165 12.46 14.89 12.70
N GLU A 166 12.80 15.99 12.03
CA GLU A 166 14.17 16.49 12.00
C GLU A 166 14.47 16.93 13.43
N GLU A 167 14.98 16.03 14.27
CA GLU A 167 15.65 16.46 15.49
C GLU A 167 16.82 17.36 15.06
N ASP A 168 16.63 18.67 15.18
CA ASP A 168 17.65 19.69 15.02
C ASP A 168 18.84 19.31 15.93
N TYR A 169 19.87 18.71 15.35
CA TYR A 169 21.15 18.54 16.02
C TYR A 169 21.74 19.93 16.27
N ILE A 170 21.41 20.50 17.43
CA ILE A 170 22.09 21.66 17.99
C ILE A 170 23.56 21.24 18.15
N LYS A 171 24.42 21.74 17.26
CA LYS A 171 25.86 21.59 17.36
C LYS A 171 26.32 22.30 18.64
N ASN A 172 26.76 21.52 19.63
CA ASN A 172 27.60 22.02 20.72
C ASN A 172 29.02 22.28 20.22
#